data_AF-A0A853CEE6-F1
#
_entry.id   AF-A0A853CEE6-F1
#
_cell.length_a   1.000
_cell.length_b   1.000
_cell.length_c   1.000
_cell.angle_alpha   90.00
_cell.angle_beta   90.00
_cell.angle_gamma   90.00
#
_symmetry.space_group_name_H-M   'P 1'
#
loop_
_entity.id
_entity.type
_entity.pdbx_description
1 polymer ?
#
loop_
_entity_poly.entity_id
_entity_poly.type
_entity_poly.pdbx_seq_one_letter_code
_entity_poly.pdbx_strand_id
1 'polypeptide(L)'
;MPDSRCSFCTKDADSVGTLVAGAGVFICDECVALCAQLVKDKKTSGPAPRVPMWEQVGDEALLAHLPRIEAVRDQVDDDLRAWVAEARRRELSWDKIGAALGMKRQSAWERFAG
;
A
#
# COMPACT_ATOMS: atom_id res chain seq x y z
N MET A 1 5.08 -7.12 14.74
CA MET A 1 5.25 -6.75 13.32
C MET A 1 6.27 -5.64 13.30
N PRO A 2 7.51 -5.86 12.82
CA PRO A 2 8.51 -4.80 12.83
C PRO A 2 8.13 -3.73 11.80
N ASP A 3 8.27 -2.47 12.19
CA ASP A 3 8.21 -1.25 11.36
C ASP A 3 6.90 -0.91 10.60
N SER A 4 5.72 -1.18 11.17
CA SER A 4 4.49 -0.57 10.65
C SER A 4 4.53 0.96 10.82
N ARG A 5 4.74 1.68 9.71
CA ARG A 5 4.83 3.15 9.67
C ARG A 5 3.65 3.74 8.90
N CYS A 6 3.14 4.88 9.35
CA CYS A 6 2.13 5.62 8.63
C CYS A 6 2.64 6.00 7.23
N SER A 7 1.92 5.63 6.17
CA SER A 7 2.30 5.91 4.78
C SER A 7 2.26 7.39 4.41
N PHE A 8 1.67 8.24 5.27
CA PHE A 8 1.53 9.67 5.04
C PHE A 8 2.62 10.48 5.77
N CYS A 9 2.87 10.19 7.06
CA CYS A 9 3.81 10.96 7.88
C CYS A 9 5.07 10.20 8.30
N THR A 10 5.22 8.93 7.91
CA THR A 10 6.36 8.04 8.16
C THR A 10 6.70 7.73 9.63
N LYS A 11 5.92 8.27 10.57
CA LYS A 11 5.96 7.90 12.00
C LYS A 11 5.68 6.40 12.17
N ASP A 12 6.42 5.77 13.07
CA ASP A 12 6.16 4.40 13.52
C ASP A 12 4.86 4.30 14.34
N ALA A 13 4.36 3.06 14.48
CA ALA A 13 3.15 2.75 15.23
C ALA A 13 3.21 3.18 16.70
N ASP A 14 4.41 3.23 17.30
CA ASP A 14 4.60 3.62 18.71
C ASP A 14 4.54 5.15 18.90
N SER A 15 4.75 5.92 17.81
CA SER A 15 4.74 7.38 17.80
C SER A 15 3.37 8.00 17.48
N VAL A 16 2.30 7.20 17.38
CA VAL A 16 0.94 7.65 17.03
C VAL A 16 -0.12 6.99 17.91
N GLY A 17 -1.29 7.62 18.04
CA GLY A 17 -2.35 7.11 18.91
C GLY A 17 -3.05 5.88 18.33
N THR A 18 -3.26 5.84 17.01
CA THR A 18 -3.83 4.68 16.32
C THR A 18 -3.25 4.58 14.92
N LEU A 19 -2.86 3.37 14.52
CA LEU A 19 -2.43 3.07 13.16
C LEU A 19 -3.41 2.07 12.53
N VAL A 20 -4.08 2.49 11.45
CA VAL A 20 -5.00 1.65 10.68
C VAL A 20 -4.23 1.01 9.54
N ALA A 21 -4.28 -0.32 9.44
CA ALA A 21 -3.65 -1.09 8.36
C ALA A 21 -4.67 -1.46 7.27
N GLY A 22 -4.33 -1.16 6.03
CA GLY A 22 -4.94 -1.70 4.81
C GLY A 22 -3.97 -2.64 4.08
N ALA A 23 -4.32 -3.07 2.87
CA ALA A 23 -3.42 -3.89 2.05
C ALA A 23 -2.20 -3.08 1.58
N GLY A 24 -1.05 -3.28 2.23
CA GLY A 24 0.20 -2.56 1.95
C GLY A 24 0.21 -1.06 2.23
N VAL A 25 -0.75 -0.54 3.00
CA VAL A 25 -0.84 0.90 3.33
C VAL A 25 -1.30 1.08 4.77
N PHE A 26 -0.75 2.10 5.45
CA PHE A 26 -1.10 2.43 6.81
C PHE A 26 -1.43 3.91 6.94
N ILE A 27 -2.42 4.27 7.75
CA ILE A 27 -2.74 5.66 8.05
C ILE A 27 -2.95 5.83 9.54
N CYS A 28 -2.30 6.83 10.13
CA CYS A 28 -2.48 7.16 11.54
C CYS A 28 -3.65 8.13 11.76
N ASP A 29 -4.13 8.18 13.00
CA ASP A 29 -5.18 9.08 13.46
C ASP A 29 -4.90 10.56 13.16
N GLU A 30 -3.66 11.02 13.37
CA GLU A 30 -3.27 12.41 13.04
C GLU A 30 -3.43 12.72 11.54
N CYS A 31 -3.00 11.82 10.67
CA CYS A 31 -3.11 11.98 9.22
C CYS A 31 -4.57 11.90 8.76
N VAL A 32 -5.39 11.04 9.36
CA VAL A 32 -6.84 11.02 9.09
C VAL A 32 -7.46 12.37 9.43
N ALA A 33 -7.14 12.93 10.60
CA ALA A 33 -7.68 14.23 11.03
C ALA A 33 -7.27 15.36 10.07
N LEU A 34 -5.99 15.42 9.69
CA LEU A 34 -5.48 16.41 8.74
C LEU A 34 -6.14 16.27 7.36
N CYS A 35 -6.22 15.04 6.82
CA CYS A 35 -6.87 14.80 5.54
C CYS A 35 -8.35 15.19 5.57
N ALA A 36 -9.06 14.91 6.67
CA ALA A 36 -10.46 15.31 6.83
C ALA A 36 -10.64 16.84 6.81
N GLN A 37 -9.74 17.60 7.45
CA GLN A 37 -9.72 19.06 7.38
C GLN A 37 -9.49 19.56 5.95
N LEU A 38 -8.43 19.07 5.29
CA LEU A 38 -8.10 19.44 3.90
C LEU A 38 -9.23 19.12 2.92
N VAL A 39 -9.93 17.99 3.10
CA VAL A 39 -11.08 17.61 2.26
C VAL A 39 -12.30 18.48 2.54
N LYS A 40 -12.55 18.85 3.80
CA LYS A 40 -13.65 19.75 4.19
C LYS A 40 -13.45 21.16 3.63
N ASP A 41 -12.21 21.63 3.59
CA ASP A 41 -11.85 22.99 3.15
C ASP A 41 -11.80 23.13 1.61
N LYS A 42 -11.88 22.03 0.84
CA LYS A 42 -11.99 22.04 -0.64
C LYS A 42 -13.25 22.71 -1.20
N LYS A 43 -14.14 23.26 -0.37
CA LYS A 43 -15.27 24.08 -0.86
C LYS A 43 -14.84 25.45 -1.41
N THR A 44 -13.59 25.87 -1.24
CA THR A 44 -13.14 27.23 -1.60
C THR A 44 -11.90 27.33 -2.50
N SER A 45 -11.34 26.23 -2.99
CA SER A 45 -10.25 26.26 -3.97
C SER A 45 -10.46 25.19 -5.03
N GLY A 46 -10.08 25.50 -6.28
CA GLY A 46 -10.35 24.69 -7.48
C GLY A 46 -9.87 23.23 -7.40
N PRO A 47 -10.02 22.44 -8.48
CA PRO A 47 -9.80 21.00 -8.43
C PRO A 47 -8.44 20.70 -7.78
N ALA A 48 -8.50 20.03 -6.63
CA ALA A 48 -7.30 19.61 -5.92
C ALA A 48 -6.39 18.85 -6.88
N PRO A 49 -5.06 19.03 -6.82
CA PRO A 49 -4.16 18.26 -7.66
C PRO A 49 -4.43 16.78 -7.39
N ARG A 50 -4.99 16.11 -8.39
CA ARG A 50 -5.22 14.67 -8.43
C ARG A 50 -4.29 14.18 -9.52
N VAL A 51 -3.47 13.20 -9.17
CA VAL A 51 -2.18 12.79 -9.77
C VAL A 51 -0.99 13.69 -9.38
N PRO A 52 0.17 13.08 -9.11
CA PRO A 52 1.15 13.63 -8.19
C PRO A 52 2.10 14.61 -8.88
N MET A 53 2.88 15.24 -8.02
CA MET A 53 3.88 16.25 -8.32
C MET A 53 5.05 15.74 -9.20
N TRP A 54 4.95 14.62 -9.94
CA TRP A 54 6.05 14.11 -10.77
C TRP A 54 6.31 14.89 -12.05
N GLU A 55 5.32 15.64 -12.55
CA GLU A 55 5.54 16.62 -13.62
C GLU A 55 6.28 17.86 -13.12
N GLN A 56 6.36 18.04 -11.79
CA GLN A 56 6.88 19.23 -11.13
C GLN A 56 8.11 18.94 -10.26
N VAL A 57 8.50 17.67 -10.06
CA VAL A 57 9.77 17.31 -9.42
C VAL A 57 10.85 17.08 -10.46
N GLY A 58 12.04 17.63 -10.21
CA GLY A 58 13.21 17.35 -11.04
C GLY A 58 13.71 15.90 -10.89
N ASP A 59 14.53 15.47 -11.84
CA ASP A 59 15.02 14.08 -11.96
C ASP A 59 15.62 13.52 -10.67
N GLU A 60 16.42 14.31 -9.93
CA GLU A 60 17.02 13.87 -8.67
C GLU A 60 15.96 13.53 -7.61
N ALA A 61 14.96 14.39 -7.45
CA ALA A 61 13.88 14.17 -6.50
C ALA A 61 12.98 12.99 -6.93
N LEU A 62 12.79 12.80 -8.24
CA LEU A 62 12.11 11.63 -8.80
C LEU A 62 12.86 10.34 -8.48
N LEU A 63 14.16 10.28 -8.76
CA LEU A 63 15.00 9.10 -8.50
C LEU A 63 15.08 8.79 -7.00
N ALA A 64 15.18 9.81 -6.15
CA ALA A 64 15.15 9.66 -4.69
C ALA A 64 13.80 9.11 -4.17
N HIS A 65 12.73 9.24 -4.95
CA HIS A 65 11.41 8.73 -4.59
C HIS A 65 11.23 7.23 -4.91
N LEU A 66 11.96 6.70 -5.89
CA LEU A 66 11.79 5.31 -6.35
C LEU A 66 12.02 4.26 -5.26
N PRO A 67 13.06 4.34 -4.40
CA PRO A 67 13.24 3.37 -3.32
C PRO A 67 12.07 3.31 -2.34
N ARG A 68 11.37 4.42 -2.12
CA ARG A 68 10.16 4.45 -1.27
C ARG A 68 9.00 3.71 -1.92
N ILE A 69 8.85 3.82 -3.24
CA ILE A 69 7.81 3.11 -4.00
C ILE A 69 8.09 1.60 -4.01
N GLU A 70 9.34 1.20 -4.21
CA GLU A 70 9.72 -0.22 -4.15
C GLU A 70 9.49 -0.79 -2.75
N ALA A 71 9.81 -0.06 -1.67
CA ALA A 71 9.49 -0.52 -0.32
C ALA A 71 7.98 -0.75 -0.09
N VAL A 72 7.12 0.12 -0.65
CA VAL A 72 5.66 -0.08 -0.61
C VAL A 72 5.24 -1.30 -1.44
N ARG A 73 5.84 -1.49 -2.62
CA ARG A 73 5.60 -2.66 -3.46
C ARG A 73 5.97 -3.96 -2.74
N ASP A 74 7.14 -4.00 -2.11
CA ASP A 74 7.61 -5.16 -1.35
C ASP A 74 6.62 -5.50 -0.23
N GLN A 75 6.13 -4.50 0.52
CA GLN A 75 5.11 -4.71 1.54
C GLN A 75 3.81 -5.31 0.97
N VAL A 76 3.33 -4.79 -0.17
CA VAL A 76 2.12 -5.31 -0.83
C VAL A 76 2.34 -6.75 -1.30
N ASP A 77 3.51 -7.06 -1.85
CA ASP A 77 3.85 -8.41 -2.29
C ASP A 77 3.96 -9.40 -1.12
N ASP A 78 4.55 -8.99 0.00
CA ASP A 78 4.62 -9.79 1.23
C ASP A 78 3.24 -10.05 1.83
N ASP A 79 2.39 -9.02 1.92
CA ASP A 79 1.01 -9.16 2.37
C ASP A 79 0.25 -10.14 1.46
N LEU A 80 0.38 -9.99 0.15
CA LEU A 80 -0.27 -10.88 -0.82
C LEU A 80 0.21 -12.33 -0.68
N ARG A 81 1.52 -12.54 -0.46
CA ARG A 81 2.07 -13.88 -0.18
C ARG A 81 1.47 -14.48 1.08
N ALA A 82 1.31 -13.70 2.15
CA ALA A 82 0.67 -14.17 3.38
C ALA A 82 -0.80 -14.58 3.15
N TRP A 83 -1.55 -13.80 2.38
CA TRP A 83 -2.91 -14.15 1.98
C TRP A 83 -3.00 -15.42 1.13
N VAL A 84 -2.09 -15.58 0.16
CA VAL A 84 -2.01 -16.80 -0.65
C VAL A 84 -1.64 -18.01 0.20
N ALA A 85 -0.70 -17.87 1.13
CA ALA A 85 -0.31 -18.93 2.06
C ALA A 85 -1.50 -19.36 2.94
N GLU A 86 -2.29 -18.40 3.45
CA GLU A 86 -3.51 -18.68 4.19
C GLU A 86 -4.58 -19.37 3.32
N ALA A 87 -4.74 -18.96 2.07
CA ALA A 87 -5.63 -19.64 1.12
C ALA A 87 -5.19 -21.08 0.87
N ARG A 88 -3.89 -21.33 0.74
CA ARG A 88 -3.33 -22.68 0.59
C ARG A 88 -3.50 -23.52 1.86
N ARG A 89 -3.33 -22.93 3.04
CA ARG A 89 -3.58 -23.58 4.34
C ARG A 89 -5.05 -24.01 4.49
N ARG A 90 -5.98 -23.26 3.90
CA ARG A 90 -7.41 -23.58 3.80
C ARG A 90 -7.76 -24.45 2.58
N GLU A 91 -6.75 -25.07 1.96
CA GLU A 91 -6.89 -26.02 0.85
C GLU A 91 -7.55 -25.44 -0.42
N LEU A 92 -7.56 -24.12 -0.61
CA LEU A 92 -8.03 -23.54 -1.88
C LEU A 92 -7.08 -23.89 -3.02
N SER A 93 -7.61 -24.42 -4.13
CA SER A 93 -6.82 -24.84 -5.28
C SER A 93 -6.10 -23.67 -5.97
N TRP A 94 -5.00 -23.98 -6.66
CA TRP A 94 -4.27 -22.99 -7.46
C TRP A 94 -5.12 -22.42 -8.59
N ASP A 95 -6.13 -23.15 -9.08
CA ASP A 95 -7.11 -22.64 -10.05
C ASP A 95 -7.95 -21.52 -9.45
N LYS A 96 -8.46 -21.70 -8.22
CA LYS A 96 -9.24 -20.66 -7.52
C LYS A 96 -8.39 -19.43 -7.20
N ILE A 97 -7.17 -19.65 -6.73
CA ILE A 97 -6.23 -18.55 -6.41
C ILE A 97 -5.84 -17.80 -7.69
N GLY A 98 -5.49 -18.51 -8.77
CA GLY A 98 -5.17 -17.89 -10.05
C GLY A 98 -6.34 -17.08 -10.60
N ALA A 99 -7.56 -17.64 -10.58
CA ALA A 99 -8.77 -16.94 -11.03
C ALA A 99 -9.02 -15.65 -10.22
N ALA A 100 -8.85 -15.68 -8.89
CA ALA A 100 -9.02 -14.50 -8.04
C ALA A 100 -7.98 -13.41 -8.32
N LEU A 101 -6.77 -13.79 -8.75
CA LEU A 101 -5.69 -12.88 -9.11
C LEU A 101 -5.68 -12.50 -10.61
N GLY A 102 -6.68 -12.93 -11.39
CA GLY A 102 -6.75 -12.66 -12.83
C GLY A 102 -5.65 -13.34 -13.66
N MET A 103 -5.10 -14.46 -13.19
CA MET A 103 -4.00 -15.18 -13.85
C MET A 103 -4.29 -16.68 -13.99
N LYS A 104 -3.51 -17.37 -14.84
CA LYS A 104 -3.62 -18.82 -15.02
C LYS A 104 -3.10 -19.56 -13.77
N ARG A 105 -3.64 -20.77 -13.52
CA ARG A 105 -3.20 -21.69 -12.44
C ARG A 105 -1.67 -21.82 -12.38
N GLN A 106 -1.05 -22.03 -13.54
CA GLN A 106 0.39 -22.23 -13.66
C GLN A 106 1.17 -21.01 -13.16
N SER A 107 0.76 -19.80 -13.56
CA SER A 107 1.38 -18.54 -13.13
C SER A 107 1.24 -18.30 -11.62
N ALA A 108 0.09 -18.65 -11.04
CA ALA A 108 -0.10 -18.58 -9.59
C ALA A 108 0.81 -19.56 -8.84
N TRP A 109 0.94 -20.79 -9.33
CA TRP A 109 1.83 -21.78 -8.74
C TRP A 109 3.30 -21.35 -8.85
N GLU A 110 3.77 -20.92 -10.02
CA GLU A 110 5.15 -20.46 -10.23
C GLU A 110 5.53 -19.28 -9.33
N ARG A 111 4.58 -18.36 -9.06
CA ARG A 111 4.83 -17.17 -8.25
C ARG A 111 4.84 -17.44 -6.74
N PHE A 112 4.01 -18.37 -6.27
CA PHE A 112 3.68 -18.49 -4.84
C PHE A 112 3.87 -19.88 -4.22
N ALA A 113 4.25 -20.90 -4.99
CA ALA A 113 4.46 -22.25 -4.44
C ALA A 113 5.86 -22.48 -3.84
N GLY A 114 6.79 -21.53 -4.01
CA GLY A 114 8.11 -21.51 -3.39
C GLY A 114 8.13 -20.71 -2.09
#